data_AF-A0A9E2PY23-F1
#
_entry.id   AF-A0A9E2PY23-F1
#
_cell.length_a   1.000
_cell.length_b   1.000
_cell.length_c   1.000
_cell.angle_alpha   90.00
_cell.angle_beta   90.00
_cell.angle_gamma   90.00
#
_symmetry.space_group_name_H-M   'P 1'
#
loop_
_entity.id
_entity.type
_entity.pdbx_description
1 polymer ?
#
loop_
_entity_poly.entity_id
_entity_poly.type
_entity_poly.pdbx_seq_one_letter_code
_entity_poly.pdbx_strand_id
1 'polypeptide(L)'
;MYIDIVPNRNSPPAILLREARRQGKRIVKVTLANLSHSPPQRIDILRRALKGELDDLAFCKTPAALEQGPAFGALFVVKTLCDRLGITASLGKNRYTLDYAAIIACNMSNYMI
;
A
#
# COMPACT_ATOMS: atom_id res chain seq x y z
N MET A 1 2.38 -6.01 16.01
CA MET A 1 3.50 -5.06 15.74
C MET A 1 3.17 -3.71 16.37
N TYR A 2 4.18 -2.90 16.71
CA TYR A 2 3.99 -1.58 17.31
C TYR A 2 5.17 -0.65 17.01
N ILE A 3 4.96 0.66 17.13
CA ILE A 3 6.02 1.67 17.01
C ILE A 3 6.56 2.00 18.41
N ASP A 4 7.87 1.91 18.58
CA ASP A 4 8.59 2.16 19.82
C ASP A 4 9.51 3.39 19.65
N ILE A 5 9.57 4.27 20.66
CA ILE A 5 10.45 5.45 20.64
C ILE A 5 11.52 5.26 21.70
N VAL A 6 12.76 5.05 21.26
CA VAL A 6 13.89 4.85 22.16
C VAL A 6 14.67 6.16 22.28
N PRO A 7 14.73 6.80 23.47
CA PRO A 7 15.49 8.03 23.64
C PRO A 7 16.98 7.76 23.45
N ASN A 8 17.69 8.66 22.78
CA ASN A 8 19.15 8.63 22.70
C ASN A 8 19.73 9.85 23.43
N ARG A 9 20.91 9.69 24.05
CA ARG A 9 21.51 10.76 24.88
C ARG A 9 22.02 11.94 24.06
N ASN A 10 22.62 11.66 22.90
CA ASN A 10 23.34 12.65 22.09
C ASN A 10 22.77 12.76 20.66
N SER A 11 21.65 12.12 20.37
CA SER A 11 21.02 12.18 19.05
C SER A 11 19.50 12.19 19.17
N PRO A 12 18.78 12.51 18.09
CA PRO A 12 17.34 12.35 18.02
C PRO A 12 16.93 10.92 18.39
N PRO A 13 15.74 10.73 19.00
CA PRO A 13 15.26 9.42 19.43
C PRO A 13 15.09 8.46 18.26
N ALA A 14 15.37 7.18 18.51
CA ALA A 14 15.16 6.14 17.52
C ALA A 14 13.67 5.76 17.45
N ILE A 15 13.09 5.76 16.26
CA ILE A 15 11.69 5.36 16.03
C ILE A 15 11.73 3.99 15.37
N LEU A 16 11.24 2.95 16.04
CA LEU A 16 11.42 1.56 15.61
C LEU A 16 10.08 0.86 15.43
N LEU A 17 9.94 0.12 14.33
CA LEU A 17 8.85 -0.84 14.17
C LEU A 17 9.26 -2.16 14.80
N ARG A 18 8.48 -2.62 15.78
CA ARG A 18 8.79 -3.82 16.57
C ARG A 18 7.64 -4.81 16.59
N GLU A 19 7.99 -6.05 16.83
CA GLU A 19 7.06 -7.14 17.10
C GLU A 19 7.44 -7.81 18.42
N ALA A 20 6.45 -8.13 19.26
CA ALA A 20 6.65 -8.95 20.44
C ALA A 20 6.22 -10.38 20.12
N ARG A 21 7.17 -11.32 20.15
CA ARG A 21 6.91 -12.75 19.91
C ARG A 21 7.22 -13.58 21.15
N ARG A 22 6.44 -14.61 21.40
CA ARG A 22 6.70 -15.56 22.50
C ARG A 22 7.71 -16.60 22.04
N GLN A 23 8.84 -16.68 22.72
CA GLN A 23 9.85 -17.72 22.52
C GLN A 23 9.94 -18.56 23.80
N GLY A 24 9.23 -19.69 23.80
CA GLY A 24 9.06 -20.55 24.97
C GLY A 24 8.38 -19.82 26.14
N LYS A 25 9.11 -19.66 27.25
CA LYS A 25 8.62 -18.99 28.47
C LYS A 25 8.85 -17.47 28.50
N ARG A 26 9.46 -16.87 27.47
CA ARG A 26 9.80 -15.43 27.43
C ARG A 26 9.14 -14.72 26.25
N ILE A 27 8.84 -13.43 26.42
CA ILE A 27 8.43 -12.53 25.33
C ILE A 27 9.67 -11.79 24.85
N VAL A 28 9.98 -11.91 23.56
CA VAL A 28 11.13 -11.27 22.91
C VAL A 28 10.63 -10.17 21.98
N LYS A 29 11.22 -8.98 22.11
CA LYS A 29 10.97 -7.85 21.19
C LYS A 29 11.93 -7.95 20.01
N VAL A 30 11.40 -8.07 18.80
CA VAL A 30 12.16 -8.10 17.55
C VAL A 30 11.99 -6.76 16.85
N THR A 31 13.08 -6.15 16.41
CA THR A 31 13.03 -4.94 15.57
C THR A 31 12.89 -5.35 14.12
N LEU A 32 11.83 -4.88 13.47
CA LEU A 32 11.54 -5.14 12.05
C LEU A 32 12.13 -4.05 11.15
N ALA A 33 12.05 -2.79 11.58
CA ALA A 33 12.58 -1.64 10.83
C ALA A 33 12.95 -0.46 11.74
N ASN A 34 13.89 0.36 11.27
CA ASN A 34 14.20 1.67 11.83
C ASN A 34 13.54 2.76 10.98
N LEU A 35 12.64 3.52 11.58
CA LEU A 35 11.83 4.55 10.96
C LEU A 35 12.31 5.98 11.31
N SER A 36 13.45 6.14 11.99
CA SER A 36 13.96 7.46 12.41
C SER A 36 14.14 8.48 11.29
N HIS A 37 14.34 8.03 10.05
CA HIS A 37 14.51 8.90 8.88
C HIS A 37 13.20 9.10 8.10
N SER A 38 12.10 8.53 8.57
CA SER A 38 10.79 8.69 7.92
C SER A 38 10.16 10.04 8.29
N PRO A 39 9.44 10.70 7.36
CA PRO A 39 8.64 11.88 7.68
C PRO A 39 7.63 11.60 8.80
N PRO A 40 7.38 12.55 9.71
CA PRO A 40 6.50 12.36 10.86
C PRO A 40 5.07 11.97 10.45
N GLN A 41 4.57 12.52 9.34
CA GLN A 41 3.25 12.21 8.81
C GLN A 41 3.10 10.72 8.44
N ARG A 42 4.17 10.10 7.90
CA ARG A 42 4.16 8.66 7.58
C ARG A 42 4.14 7.81 8.84
N ILE A 43 4.86 8.23 9.87
CA ILE A 43 4.89 7.55 11.16
C ILE A 43 3.51 7.59 11.81
N ASP A 44 2.80 8.73 11.74
CA ASP A 44 1.46 8.86 12.29
C ASP A 44 0.44 8.00 11.55
N ILE A 45 0.47 7.97 10.21
CA ILE A 45 -0.37 7.07 9.43
C ILE A 45 -0.09 5.61 9.82
N LEU A 46 1.18 5.23 9.95
CA LEU A 46 1.55 3.87 10.35
C LEU A 46 1.09 3.53 11.78
N ARG A 47 1.13 4.49 12.72
CA ARG A 47 0.57 4.29 14.07
C ARG A 47 -0.93 4.01 14.01
N ARG A 48 -1.67 4.79 13.23
CA ARG A 48 -3.12 4.65 13.06
C ARG A 48 -3.47 3.32 12.39
N ALA A 49 -2.71 2.93 11.37
CA ALA A 49 -2.84 1.64 10.70
C ALA A 49 -2.61 0.47 11.69
N LEU A 50 -1.55 0.52 12.49
CA LEU A 50 -1.24 -0.54 13.46
C LEU A 50 -2.26 -0.63 14.62
N LYS A 51 -3.04 0.42 14.85
CA LYS A 51 -4.17 0.44 15.81
C LYS A 51 -5.48 -0.06 15.19
N GLY A 52 -5.50 -0.30 13.88
CA GLY A 52 -6.71 -0.67 13.14
C GLY A 52 -7.63 0.49 12.79
N GLU A 53 -7.21 1.75 13.00
CA GLU A 53 -8.04 2.94 12.68
C GLU A 53 -8.25 3.11 11.17
N LEU A 54 -7.43 2.45 10.35
CA LEU A 54 -7.56 2.46 8.89
C LEU A 54 -8.17 1.16 8.35
N ASP A 55 -8.55 0.20 9.20
CA ASP A 55 -9.12 -1.08 8.76
C ASP A 55 -10.49 -0.88 8.11
N ASP A 56 -11.19 0.21 8.45
CA ASP A 56 -12.44 0.63 7.81
C ASP A 56 -12.23 1.36 6.48
N LEU A 57 -11.04 1.93 6.28
CA LEU A 57 -10.63 2.59 5.04
C LEU A 57 -10.08 1.59 4.02
N ALA A 58 -9.68 0.40 4.48
CA ALA A 58 -9.47 -0.75 3.63
C ALA A 58 -10.84 -1.25 3.14
N PHE A 59 -11.32 -0.62 2.07
CA PHE A 59 -12.27 -1.14 1.08
C PHE A 59 -13.03 -2.42 1.49
N CYS A 60 -14.36 -2.29 1.59
CA CYS A 60 -15.35 -3.39 1.61
C CYS A 60 -15.58 -4.10 2.97
N LYS A 61 -16.06 -3.38 4.00
CA LYS A 61 -16.73 -4.02 5.16
C LYS A 61 -18.12 -4.59 4.85
N THR A 62 -18.65 -4.33 3.67
CA THR A 62 -19.64 -5.15 3.01
C THR A 62 -18.97 -5.76 1.78
N PRO A 63 -19.33 -6.98 1.34
CA PRO A 63 -19.27 -7.30 -0.08
C PRO A 63 -20.29 -6.38 -0.78
N ALA A 64 -20.07 -5.06 -0.75
CA ALA A 64 -20.64 -4.15 -1.71
C ALA A 64 -20.16 -4.72 -3.03
N ALA A 65 -21.12 -5.21 -3.82
CA ALA A 65 -20.88 -5.82 -5.10
C ALA A 65 -19.78 -5.04 -5.79
N LEU A 66 -18.64 -5.70 -6.04
CA LEU A 66 -17.60 -5.14 -6.88
C LEU A 66 -18.24 -5.01 -8.26
N GLU A 67 -18.87 -3.87 -8.53
CA GLU A 67 -19.54 -3.62 -9.79
C GLU A 67 -18.47 -3.19 -10.79
N GLN A 68 -18.15 -4.12 -11.68
CA GLN A 68 -17.29 -3.85 -12.80
C GLN A 68 -18.03 -2.91 -13.78
N GLY A 69 -17.45 -1.76 -14.08
CA GLY A 69 -17.99 -0.86 -15.10
C GLY A 69 -18.19 -1.58 -16.45
N PRO A 70 -19.22 -1.23 -17.24
CA PRO A 70 -19.57 -1.92 -18.49
C PRO A 70 -18.43 -1.95 -19.52
N ALA A 71 -17.51 -0.99 -19.45
CA ALA A 71 -16.37 -0.87 -20.35
C ALA A 71 -15.17 -1.75 -19.99
N PHE A 72 -15.11 -2.33 -18.79
CA PHE A 72 -13.92 -3.07 -18.33
C PHE A 72 -13.61 -4.27 -19.22
N GLY A 73 -14.62 -5.03 -19.67
CA GLY A 73 -14.39 -6.18 -20.54
C GLY A 73 -13.69 -5.78 -21.85
N ALA A 74 -14.15 -4.70 -22.48
CA ALA A 74 -13.55 -4.16 -23.69
C ALA A 74 -12.12 -3.67 -23.44
N LEU A 75 -11.90 -2.88 -22.37
CA LEU A 75 -10.58 -2.37 -22.00
C LEU A 75 -9.60 -3.50 -21.65
N PHE A 76 -10.08 -4.53 -20.95
CA PHE A 76 -9.30 -5.71 -20.58
C PHE A 76 -8.85 -6.49 -21.81
N VAL A 77 -9.75 -6.70 -22.78
CA VAL A 77 -9.44 -7.38 -24.04
C VAL A 77 -8.42 -6.56 -24.85
N VAL A 78 -8.64 -5.25 -25.01
CA VAL A 78 -7.72 -4.36 -25.74
C VAL A 78 -6.34 -4.40 -25.09
N LYS A 79 -6.25 -4.22 -23.77
CA LYS A 79 -4.99 -4.30 -23.02
C LYS A 79 -4.30 -5.65 -23.20
N THR A 80 -5.05 -6.74 -23.11
CA THR A 80 -4.50 -8.10 -23.27
C THR A 80 -3.93 -8.32 -24.67
N LEU A 81 -4.59 -7.79 -25.71
CA LEU A 81 -4.08 -7.84 -27.07
C LEU A 81 -2.83 -6.97 -27.25
N CYS A 82 -2.83 -5.75 -26.71
CA CYS A 82 -1.66 -4.87 -26.74
C CYS A 82 -0.44 -5.51 -26.06
N ASP A 83 -0.62 -6.22 -24.95
CA ASP A 83 0.44 -6.96 -24.28
C ASP A 83 0.97 -8.12 -25.14
N ARG A 84 0.05 -8.93 -25.71
CA ARG A 84 0.42 -10.07 -26.57
C ARG A 84 1.16 -9.65 -27.84
N LEU A 85 0.81 -8.49 -28.39
CA LEU A 85 1.44 -7.93 -29.58
C LEU A 85 2.70 -7.11 -29.26
N GLY A 86 3.10 -7.00 -27.99
CA GLY A 86 4.27 -6.23 -27.58
C GLY A 86 4.11 -4.71 -27.72
N ILE A 87 2.90 -4.22 -27.98
CA ILE A 87 2.59 -2.79 -28.14
C ILE A 87 2.86 -2.07 -26.82
N THR A 88 2.44 -2.66 -25.69
CA THR A 88 2.68 -2.10 -24.35
C THR A 88 4.17 -1.93 -24.05
N ALA A 89 5.01 -2.89 -24.47
CA ALA A 89 6.46 -2.82 -24.32
C ALA A 89 7.08 -1.74 -25.23
N SER A 90 6.47 -1.52 -26.40
CA SER A 90 6.93 -0.55 -27.41
C SER A 90 6.65 0.91 -27.02
N LEU A 91 5.69 1.17 -26.12
CA LEU A 91 5.35 2.50 -25.62
C LEU A 91 6.42 3.12 -24.70
N GLY A 92 7.34 2.31 -24.17
CA GLY A 92 8.45 2.79 -23.34
C GLY A 92 8.02 3.42 -22.00
N LYS A 93 8.96 4.10 -21.32
CA LYS A 93 8.75 4.74 -20.00
C LYS A 93 8.41 6.22 -20.13
N ASN A 94 7.47 6.55 -21.01
CA ASN A 94 7.06 7.94 -21.23
C ASN A 94 5.82 8.28 -20.37
N ARG A 95 5.54 9.57 -20.18
CA ARG A 95 4.41 10.05 -19.36
C ARG A 95 3.06 9.43 -19.78
N TYR A 96 2.89 9.16 -21.07
CA TYR A 96 1.69 8.53 -21.64
C TYR A 96 1.49 7.07 -21.21
N THR A 97 2.57 6.35 -20.84
CA THR A 97 2.49 4.97 -20.33
C THR A 97 1.97 4.96 -18.89
N LEU A 98 2.33 5.98 -18.12
CA LEU A 98 1.80 6.19 -16.76
C LEU A 98 0.33 6.59 -16.83
N ASP A 99 -0.07 7.40 -17.81
CA ASP A 99 -1.48 7.74 -18.05
C ASP A 99 -2.30 6.50 -18.46
N TYR A 100 -1.73 5.58 -19.26
CA TYR A 100 -2.38 4.32 -19.63
C TYR A 100 -2.62 3.42 -18.41
N ALA A 101 -1.61 3.28 -17.54
CA ALA A 101 -1.74 2.55 -16.27
C ALA A 101 -2.72 3.25 -15.30
N ALA A 102 -2.70 4.58 -15.27
CA ALA A 102 -3.61 5.38 -14.46
C ALA A 102 -5.04 5.33 -14.97
N ILE A 103 -5.30 5.24 -16.28
CA ILE A 103 -6.66 5.09 -16.84
C ILE A 103 -7.21 3.70 -16.55
N ILE A 104 -6.41 2.65 -16.64
CA ILE A 104 -6.83 1.30 -16.23
C ILE A 104 -7.09 1.27 -14.72
N ALA A 105 -6.21 1.85 -13.90
CA ALA A 105 -6.38 1.92 -12.44
C ALA A 105 -7.55 2.84 -12.02
N CYS A 106 -7.75 3.98 -12.69
CA CYS A 106 -8.88 4.89 -12.44
C CYS A 106 -10.20 4.30 -12.93
N ASN A 107 -10.24 3.48 -13.99
CA ASN A 107 -11.45 2.73 -14.32
C ASN A 107 -11.74 1.59 -13.33
N MET A 108 -10.75 1.17 -12.52
CA MET A 108 -10.99 0.32 -11.33
C MET A 108 -11.46 1.14 -10.12
N SER A 109 -11.12 2.43 -10.02
CA SER A 109 -11.48 3.29 -8.88
C SER A 109 -12.74 4.16 -9.09
N ASN A 110 -13.10 4.54 -10.33
CA ASN A 110 -14.25 5.41 -10.64
C ASN A 110 -15.60 4.67 -10.70
N TYR A 111 -15.63 3.37 -10.39
CA TYR A 111 -16.86 2.61 -10.16
C TYR A 111 -17.03 2.21 -8.68
N MET A 112 -16.29 2.88 -7.77
CA MET A 112 -16.44 2.74 -6.32
C MET A 112 -16.96 4.01 -5.65
N ILE A 113 -18.09 4.52 -6.14
CA ILE A 113 -19.05 5.33 -5.36
C ILE A 113 -20.40 4.63 -5.45
#